data_AF-A0A645GVH8-F1
#
_entry.id   AF-A0A645GVH8-F1
#
_cell.length_a   1.000
_cell.length_b   1.000
_cell.length_c   1.000
_cell.angle_alpha   90.00
_cell.angle_beta   90.00
_cell.angle_gamma   90.00
#
_symmetry.space_group_name_H-M   'P 1'
#
loop_
_entity.id
_entity.type
_entity.pdbx_description
1 polymer ?
#
loop_
_entity_poly.entity_id
_entity_poly.type
_entity_poly.pdbx_seq_one_letter_code
_entity_poly.pdbx_strand_id
1 'polypeptide(L)'
;MGVKVLQECIARAGSLEGGLRYYVGAANLPDDGGYATKVLSEHFRLRQVANGKNVPTTDITPLPLPAAKPIPAAPSMLSTKAVAPEEAASATQESAHPASPTTAESETPAPGSEKVALLAH
;
A
#
# COMPACT_ATOMS: atom_id res chain seq x y z
N MET A 1 0.39 13.67 10.61
CA MET A 1 0.05 12.23 10.57
C MET A 1 0.83 11.47 9.50
N GLY A 2 0.88 11.90 8.22
CA GLY A 2 1.55 11.14 7.14
C GLY A 2 3.04 10.80 7.37
N VAL A 3 3.83 11.69 7.95
CA VAL A 3 5.27 11.42 8.21
C VAL A 3 5.47 10.23 9.17
N LYS A 4 4.61 10.10 10.19
CA LYS A 4 4.68 8.98 11.14
C LYS A 4 4.37 7.65 10.45
N VAL A 5 3.40 7.64 9.53
CA VAL A 5 3.07 6.47 8.72
C VAL A 5 4.26 6.07 7.84
N LEU A 6 4.86 7.02 7.12
CA LEU A 6 6.04 6.74 6.29
C LEU A 6 7.22 6.22 7.12
N GLN A 7 7.46 6.80 8.31
CA GLN A 7 8.52 6.34 9.21
C GLN A 7 8.29 4.90 9.68
N GLU A 8 7.05 4.54 10.00
CA GLU A 8 6.69 3.15 10.33
C GLU A 8 6.88 2.22 9.11
N CYS A 9 6.47 2.63 7.91
CA CYS A 9 6.69 1.86 6.69
C CYS A 9 8.19 1.60 6.44
N ILE A 10 9.05 2.60 6.64
CA ILE A 10 10.51 2.45 6.51
C ILE A 10 11.05 1.49 7.57
N ALA A 11 10.63 1.64 8.83
CA ALA A 11 11.06 0.74 9.90
C ALA A 11 10.64 -0.71 9.62
N ARG A 12 9.42 -0.93 9.13
CA ARG A 12 8.90 -2.25 8.75
C ARG A 12 9.64 -2.86 7.56
N ALA A 13 9.99 -2.05 6.56
CA ALA A 13 10.65 -2.50 5.34
C ALA A 13 12.18 -2.65 5.48
N GLY A 14 12.78 -2.06 6.53
CA GLY A 14 14.22 -2.06 6.77
C GLY A 14 15.04 -1.24 5.76
N SER A 15 14.40 -0.52 4.85
CA SER A 15 15.05 0.27 3.80
C SER A 15 14.18 1.46 3.39
N LEU A 16 14.81 2.51 2.86
CA LEU A 16 14.08 3.67 2.34
C LEU A 16 13.25 3.32 1.10
N GLU A 17 13.86 2.60 0.15
CA GLU A 17 13.18 2.17 -1.08
C GLU A 17 12.01 1.24 -0.77
N GLY A 18 12.23 0.23 0.07
CA GLY A 18 11.14 -0.63 0.55
C GLY A 18 10.07 0.17 1.30
N GLY A 19 10.46 1.09 2.19
CA GLY A 19 9.53 1.93 2.93
C GLY A 19 8.64 2.80 2.04
N LEU A 20 9.21 3.36 0.97
CA LEU A 20 8.47 4.12 -0.04
C LEU A 20 7.48 3.23 -0.81
N ARG A 21 7.86 1.99 -1.13
CA ARG A 21 6.96 0.99 -1.75
C ARG A 21 5.82 0.59 -0.82
N TYR A 22 6.09 0.38 0.47
CA TYR A 22 5.05 0.13 1.47
C TYR A 22 4.10 1.33 1.61
N TYR A 23 4.63 2.54 1.63
CA TYR A 23 3.85 3.76 1.79
C TYR A 23 2.85 3.99 0.64
N VAL A 24 3.23 3.65 -0.60
CA VAL A 24 2.35 3.77 -1.78
C VAL A 24 1.49 2.51 -2.02
N GLY A 25 1.66 1.45 -1.21
CA GLY A 25 0.90 0.20 -1.34
C GLY A 25 1.43 -0.76 -2.41
N ALA A 26 2.67 -0.57 -2.89
CA ALA A 26 3.31 -1.39 -3.92
C ALA A 26 4.23 -2.49 -3.35
N ALA A 27 4.19 -2.77 -2.04
CA ALA A 27 5.10 -3.72 -1.39
C ALA A 27 5.01 -5.17 -1.93
N ASN A 28 3.83 -5.57 -2.41
CA ASN A 28 3.61 -6.90 -3.01
C ASN A 28 3.59 -6.86 -4.55
N LEU A 29 3.82 -5.69 -5.15
CA LEU A 29 3.91 -5.54 -6.60
C LEU A 29 5.36 -5.69 -7.05
N PRO A 30 5.59 -6.08 -8.32
CA PRO A 30 6.94 -6.15 -8.87
C PRO A 30 7.61 -4.78 -8.96
N ASP A 31 6.82 -3.70 -9.13
CA ASP A 31 7.31 -2.33 -9.25
C ASP A 31 6.30 -1.31 -8.69
N ASP A 32 6.81 -0.15 -8.29
CA ASP A 32 6.07 0.99 -7.72
C ASP A 32 5.86 2.13 -8.73
N GLY A 33 6.00 1.85 -10.02
CA GLY A 33 5.89 2.83 -11.11
C GLY A 33 7.03 3.84 -11.13
N GLY A 34 8.19 3.48 -10.56
CA GLY A 34 9.33 4.38 -10.39
C GLY A 34 9.16 5.46 -9.31
N TYR A 35 8.18 5.33 -8.42
CA TYR A 35 7.92 6.30 -7.35
C TYR A 35 9.14 6.51 -6.44
N ALA A 36 9.74 5.43 -5.91
CA ALA A 36 10.91 5.49 -5.05
C ALA A 36 12.08 6.20 -5.73
N THR A 37 12.35 5.87 -7.00
CA THR A 37 13.39 6.50 -7.81
C THR A 37 13.19 8.02 -7.91
N LYS A 38 11.96 8.45 -8.21
CA LYS A 38 11.63 9.88 -8.30
C LYS A 38 11.82 10.59 -6.95
N VAL A 39 11.33 9.98 -5.87
CA VAL A 39 11.43 10.55 -4.52
C VAL A 39 12.88 10.71 -4.09
N LEU A 40 13.72 9.69 -4.31
CA LEU A 40 15.13 9.73 -3.94
C LEU A 40 15.92 10.77 -4.75
N SER A 41 15.64 10.87 -6.05
CA SER A 41 16.26 11.86 -6.93
C SER A 41 15.93 13.28 -6.48
N GLU A 42 14.66 13.54 -6.19
CA GLU A 42 14.21 14.85 -5.70
C GLU A 42 14.75 15.14 -4.30
N HIS A 43 14.76 14.15 -3.42
CA HIS A 43 15.33 14.30 -2.08
C HIS A 43 16.84 14.65 -2.13
N PHE A 44 17.60 14.03 -3.04
CA PHE A 44 19.00 14.40 -3.26
C PHE A 44 19.12 15.84 -3.78
N ARG A 45 18.29 16.23 -4.75
CA ARG A 45 18.25 17.60 -5.30
C ARG A 45 17.96 18.63 -4.21
N LEU A 46 16.92 18.39 -3.40
CA LEU A 46 16.52 19.27 -2.29
C LEU A 46 17.59 19.34 -1.21
N ARG A 47 18.27 18.23 -0.90
CA ARG A 47 19.40 18.22 0.04
C ARG A 47 20.56 19.08 -0.48
N GLN A 48 20.81 19.08 -1.79
CA GLN A 48 21.85 19.93 -2.38
C GLN A 48 21.48 21.42 -2.23
N VAL A 49 20.23 21.79 -2.53
CA VAL A 49 19.71 23.16 -2.33
C VAL A 49 19.78 23.59 -0.87
N ALA A 50 19.38 22.72 0.06
CA ALA A 50 19.44 22.99 1.50
C ALA A 50 20.88 23.22 2.00
N ASN A 51 21.87 22.66 1.32
CA ASN A 51 23.30 22.90 1.58
C ASN A 51 23.83 24.16 0.87
N GLY A 52 22.96 25.01 0.31
CA GLY A 52 23.33 26.26 -0.37
C GLY A 52 23.90 26.08 -1.78
N LYS A 53 23.84 24.86 -2.34
CA LYS A 53 24.35 24.59 -3.69
C LYS A 53 23.32 25.08 -4.71
N ASN A 54 23.77 25.76 -5.76
CA ASN A 54 22.91 26.09 -6.89
C ASN A 54 22.71 24.82 -7.73
N VAL A 55 21.47 24.33 -7.76
CA VAL A 55 21.10 23.12 -8.50
C VAL A 55 20.20 23.53 -9.66
N PRO A 56 20.52 23.17 -10.91
CA PRO A 56 19.65 23.48 -12.06
C PRO A 56 18.23 22.95 -11.85
N THR A 57 17.23 23.76 -12.17
CA THR A 57 15.80 23.41 -12.10
C THR A 57 15.27 22.89 -13.44
N THR A 58 16.09 22.89 -14.50
CA THR A 58 15.69 22.72 -15.91
C THR A 58 15.46 21.26 -16.35
N ASP A 59 15.67 20.26 -15.50
CA ASP A 59 15.57 18.84 -15.90
C ASP A 59 14.25 18.16 -15.46
N ILE A 60 13.11 18.82 -15.69
CA ILE A 60 11.80 18.15 -15.73
C ILE A 60 11.18 18.40 -17.10
N THR A 61 11.92 18.11 -18.15
CA THR A 61 11.30 17.92 -19.46
C THR A 61 10.66 16.54 -19.44
N PRO A 62 9.32 16.41 -19.47
CA PRO A 62 8.70 15.10 -19.63
C PRO A 62 9.24 14.50 -20.93
N LEU A 63 9.90 13.35 -20.85
CA LEU A 63 10.27 12.60 -22.05
C LEU A 63 8.96 12.31 -22.81
N PRO A 64 8.93 12.51 -24.14
CA PRO A 64 7.80 12.13 -24.95
C PRO A 64 7.45 10.66 -24.67
N LEU A 65 6.24 10.41 -24.17
CA LEU A 65 5.68 9.07 -24.13
C LEU A 65 5.67 8.58 -25.59
N PRO A 66 6.20 7.37 -25.90
CA PRO A 66 6.02 6.81 -27.23
C PRO A 66 4.52 6.77 -27.53
N ALA A 67 4.13 7.29 -28.70
CA ALA A 67 2.74 7.32 -29.11
C ALA A 67 2.15 5.91 -29.01
N ALA A 68 1.23 5.72 -28.07
CA ALA A 68 0.43 4.51 -28.03
C ALA A 68 -0.27 4.39 -29.39
N LYS A 69 -0.05 3.27 -30.09
CA LYS A 69 -0.89 2.93 -31.25
C LYS A 69 -2.35 3.02 -30.80
N PRO A 70 -3.25 3.60 -31.61
CA PRO A 70 -4.66 3.64 -31.28
C PRO A 70 -5.15 2.23 -30.98
N ILE A 71 -5.51 1.98 -29.71
CA ILE A 71 -6.37 0.86 -29.38
C ILE A 71 -7.74 1.27 -29.93
N PRO A 72 -8.37 0.48 -30.82
CA PRO A 72 -9.70 0.80 -31.32
C PRO A 72 -10.65 1.04 -30.14
N ALA A 73 -11.32 2.18 -30.15
CA ALA A 73 -12.35 2.52 -29.17
C ALA A 73 -13.43 1.44 -29.22
N ALA A 74 -13.48 0.59 -28.19
CA ALA A 74 -14.70 -0.15 -27.91
C ALA A 74 -15.79 0.89 -27.59
N PRO A 75 -16.97 0.81 -28.23
CA PRO A 75 -18.00 1.83 -28.10
C PRO A 75 -18.47 1.93 -26.65
N SER A 76 -18.26 3.10 -26.06
CA SER A 76 -18.92 3.53 -24.84
C SER A 76 -20.42 3.62 -25.14
N MET A 77 -21.16 2.58 -24.80
CA MET A 77 -22.62 2.61 -24.80
C MET A 77 -23.07 3.54 -23.66
N LEU A 78 -23.37 4.78 -24.03
CA LEU A 78 -24.17 5.69 -23.23
C LEU A 78 -25.62 5.20 -23.18
N SER A 79 -26.24 5.46 -22.03
CA SER A 79 -27.68 5.65 -21.78
C SER A 79 -28.40 4.46 -21.14
N THR A 80 -28.85 4.63 -19.89
CA THR A 80 -30.15 5.28 -19.61
C THR A 80 -30.30 5.58 -18.12
N LYS A 81 -30.59 6.86 -17.81
CA LYS A 81 -31.63 7.34 -16.89
C LYS A 81 -31.81 6.61 -15.55
N ALA A 82 -31.51 7.30 -14.44
CA ALA A 82 -32.53 7.76 -13.49
C ALA A 82 -31.87 8.47 -12.28
N VAL A 83 -32.26 9.73 -12.04
CA VAL A 83 -32.15 10.38 -10.74
C VAL A 83 -33.56 10.43 -10.14
N ALA A 84 -33.67 9.85 -8.93
CA ALA A 84 -34.56 10.18 -7.79
C ALA A 84 -36.09 9.94 -7.94
N PRO A 85 -36.87 9.88 -6.82
CA PRO A 85 -36.57 9.65 -5.40
C PRO A 85 -37.49 8.55 -4.76
N GLU A 86 -37.40 8.41 -3.43
CA GLU A 86 -38.50 8.04 -2.50
C GLU A 86 -38.70 6.56 -2.12
N GLU A 87 -38.15 6.22 -0.94
CA GLU A 87 -38.87 5.76 0.25
C GLU A 87 -40.13 4.89 0.07
N ALA A 88 -40.04 3.60 0.43
CA ALA A 88 -40.91 3.01 1.46
C ALA A 88 -40.59 1.52 1.71
N ALA A 89 -40.53 1.22 3.01
CA ALA A 89 -40.99 -0.02 3.64
C ALA A 89 -40.07 -1.26 3.70
N SER A 90 -39.66 -1.51 4.95
CA SER A 90 -39.68 -2.80 5.66
C SER A 90 -38.62 -3.85 5.28
N ALA A 91 -37.65 -4.03 6.15
CA ALA A 91 -37.83 -4.94 7.29
C ALA A 91 -36.60 -4.92 8.22
N THR A 92 -36.84 -4.44 9.43
CA THR A 92 -36.10 -4.75 10.65
C THR A 92 -35.87 -6.26 10.79
N GLN A 93 -34.64 -6.69 11.02
CA GLN A 93 -34.36 -7.90 11.79
C GLN A 93 -33.21 -7.62 12.76
N GLU A 94 -33.59 -7.12 13.93
CA GLU A 94 -32.87 -7.27 15.20
C GLU A 94 -33.53 -8.42 15.99
N SER A 95 -32.73 -9.05 16.86
CA SER A 95 -33.06 -10.04 17.92
C SER A 95 -32.94 -11.53 17.60
N ALA A 96 -31.73 -12.04 17.86
CA ALA A 96 -31.39 -12.88 19.01
C ALA A 96 -32.20 -14.17 19.35
N HIS A 97 -31.48 -15.30 19.21
CA HIS A 97 -31.18 -16.34 20.23
C HIS A 97 -32.34 -17.29 20.68
N PRO A 98 -32.08 -18.48 21.29
CA PRO A 98 -30.82 -19.06 21.81
C PRO A 98 -30.59 -20.56 21.48
N ALA A 99 -29.37 -21.05 21.76
CA ALA A 99 -29.06 -22.32 22.47
C ALA A 99 -27.69 -22.89 22.07
N SER A 100 -26.68 -22.58 22.88
CA SER A 100 -25.51 -23.46 23.13
C SER A 100 -25.97 -24.72 23.91
N PRO A 101 -25.24 -25.84 24.00
CA PRO A 101 -23.76 -25.90 24.08
C PRO A 101 -23.06 -27.09 23.38
N THR A 102 -21.79 -26.96 23.05
CA THR A 102 -20.87 -28.07 23.28
C THR A 102 -19.47 -27.57 23.61
N THR A 103 -18.99 -28.10 24.73
CA THR A 103 -17.68 -27.98 25.32
C THR A 103 -16.56 -28.30 24.34
N ALA A 104 -15.56 -27.42 24.28
CA ALA A 104 -14.17 -27.79 24.03
C ALA A 104 -13.25 -26.72 24.65
N GLU A 105 -13.13 -26.75 25.98
CA GLU A 105 -11.88 -26.39 26.63
C GLU A 105 -10.80 -27.38 26.18
N SER A 106 -9.69 -26.89 25.65
CA SER A 106 -8.35 -27.39 25.96
C SER A 106 -7.29 -26.48 25.36
N GLU A 107 -6.85 -25.56 26.21
CA GLU A 107 -5.48 -25.11 26.34
C GLU A 107 -4.49 -26.28 26.20
N THR A 108 -3.51 -26.21 25.28
CA THR A 108 -2.08 -26.47 25.57
C THR A 108 -1.20 -26.02 24.38
N PRO A 109 -0.22 -25.12 24.57
CA PRO A 109 0.88 -24.93 23.65
C PRO A 109 1.96 -25.99 23.89
N ALA A 110 2.38 -26.71 22.85
CA ALA A 110 3.52 -27.63 22.93
C ALA A 110 4.83 -26.88 22.65
N PRO A 111 5.83 -26.90 23.56
CA PRO A 111 7.18 -26.44 23.28
C PRO A 111 8.06 -27.59 22.79
N GLY A 112 8.74 -27.39 21.66
CA GLY A 112 9.80 -28.26 21.15
C GLY A 112 10.40 -27.60 19.90
N SER A 113 11.67 -27.27 19.80
CA SER A 113 12.83 -28.01 20.29
C SER A 113 14.00 -27.04 20.46
N GLU A 114 14.43 -26.85 21.69
CA GLU A 114 15.78 -26.39 22.00
C GLU A 114 16.65 -27.64 22.07
N LYS A 115 17.71 -27.71 21.24
CA LYS A 115 18.86 -28.55 21.56
C LYS A 115 20.13 -27.78 21.29
N VAL A 116 20.59 -27.17 22.38
CA VAL A 116 21.95 -26.73 22.67
C VAL A 116 22.94 -27.83 22.23
N ALA A 117 23.77 -27.55 21.23
CA ALA A 117 24.98 -28.30 20.94
C ALA A 117 26.17 -27.44 21.37
N LEU A 118 26.53 -27.59 22.63
CA LEU A 118 27.75 -27.08 23.22
C LEU A 118 28.82 -28.18 23.10
N LEU A 119 30.03 -27.76 22.71
CA LEU A 119 31.33 -28.36 23.02
C LEU A 119 31.92 -29.43 22.07
N ALA A 120 32.85 -28.98 21.23
CA ALA A 120 34.15 -29.61 21.07
C ALA A 120 35.19 -28.51 20.78
N HIS A 121 36.05 -28.24 21.76
CA HIS A 121 37.29 -27.48 21.64
C HIS A 121 38.37 -28.27 22.38
#